data_AF-A0A1V6FB80-F1
#
_entry.id   AF-A0A1V6FB80-F1
#
_cell.length_a   1.000
_cell.length_b   1.000
_cell.length_c   1.000
_cell.angle_alpha   90.00
_cell.angle_beta   90.00
_cell.angle_gamma   90.00
#
_symmetry.space_group_name_H-M   'P 1'
#
loop_
_entity.id
_entity.type
_entity.pdbx_description
1 polymer ?
#
loop_
_entity_poly.entity_id
_entity_poly.type
_entity_poly.pdbx_seq_one_letter_code
_entity_poly.pdbx_strand_id
1 'polypeptide(L)' 'MPVTNSTKVTSDIGGGRYYVVERHFDQDGKEVGFFTWSSVPEQDIDAVVAARVVEIDERLANDEFEAIIGAE' A
#
# COMPACT_ATOMS: atom_id res chain seq x y z
N MET A 1 -5.62 12.67 2.25
CA MET A 1 -6.53 11.75 3.00
C MET A 1 -5.88 10.40 3.22
N PRO A 2 -5.87 9.89 4.46
CA PRO A 2 -5.12 8.69 4.84
C PRO A 2 -5.76 7.41 4.30
N VAL A 3 -4.95 6.34 4.22
CA VAL A 3 -5.41 4.98 3.96
C VAL A 3 -6.27 4.52 5.13
N THR A 4 -7.47 4.04 4.84
CA THR A 4 -8.40 3.52 5.85
C THR A 4 -8.66 2.02 5.70
N ASN A 5 -8.44 1.49 4.50
CA ASN A 5 -8.64 0.08 4.21
C ASN A 5 -7.56 -0.44 3.28
N SER A 6 -7.12 -1.67 3.51
CA SER A 6 -6.17 -2.38 2.65
C SER A 6 -6.62 -3.81 2.44
N THR A 7 -6.57 -4.28 1.21
CA THR A 7 -6.83 -5.69 0.87
C THR A 7 -5.56 -6.32 0.35
N LYS A 8 -5.30 -7.57 0.73
CA LYS A 8 -4.23 -8.39 0.17
C LYS A 8 -4.78 -9.73 -0.29
N VAL A 9 -4.29 -10.21 -1.43
CA VAL A 9 -4.56 -11.54 -1.96
C VAL A 9 -3.22 -12.20 -2.22
N THR A 10 -3.07 -13.43 -1.74
CA THR A 10 -1.85 -14.22 -1.92
C THR A 10 -2.13 -15.45 -2.78
N SER A 11 -1.17 -15.79 -3.64
CA SER A 11 -1.15 -17.04 -4.40
C SER A 11 0.18 -17.73 -4.15
N ASP A 12 0.15 -18.97 -3.65
CA ASP A 12 1.36 -19.78 -3.49
C ASP A 12 1.99 -20.06 -4.86
N ILE A 13 3.31 -19.85 -4.96
CA ILE A 13 4.11 -20.13 -6.16
C ILE A 13 5.20 -21.18 -5.90
N GLY A 14 5.20 -21.79 -4.72
CA GLY A 14 6.12 -22.85 -4.28
C GLY A 14 7.36 -22.33 -3.55
N GLY A 15 7.99 -23.23 -2.78
CA GLY A 15 9.24 -22.94 -2.07
C GLY A 15 9.12 -21.88 -0.97
N GLY A 16 7.93 -21.76 -0.34
CA GLY A 16 7.65 -20.78 0.70
C GLY A 16 7.46 -19.34 0.19
N ARG A 17 7.23 -19.17 -1.12
CA ARG A 17 7.03 -17.87 -1.77
C ARG A 17 5.59 -17.70 -2.21
N TYR A 18 5.13 -16.45 -2.19
CA TYR A 18 3.79 -16.08 -2.61
C TYR A 18 3.85 -14.94 -3.63
N TYR A 19 3.00 -14.97 -4.64
CA TYR A 19 2.64 -13.77 -5.38
C TYR A 19 1.58 -13.01 -4.57
N VAL A 20 1.80 -11.72 -4.36
CA VAL A 20 0.96 -10.85 -3.53
C VAL A 20 0.40 -9.74 -4.41
N VAL A 21 -0.92 -9.56 -4.34
CA VAL A 21 -1.63 -8.42 -4.90
C VAL A 21 -2.25 -7.67 -3.74
N GLU A 22 -1.90 -6.41 -3.58
CA GLU A 22 -2.47 -5.56 -2.55
C GLU A 22 -3.02 -4.26 -3.12
N ARG A 23 -4.05 -3.74 -2.45
CA ARG A 23 -4.78 -2.52 -2.81
C ARG A 23 -5.04 -1.72 -1.54
N HIS A 24 -4.89 -0.40 -1.64
CA HIS A 24 -5.07 0.54 -0.54
C HIS A 24 -6.10 1.58 -0.92
N PHE A 25 -7.01 1.89 0.01
CA PHE A 25 -8.14 2.78 -0.21
C PHE A 25 -8.21 3.86 0.87
N ASP A 26 -8.60 5.07 0.46
CA ASP A 26 -8.91 6.16 1.39
C ASP A 26 -10.34 6.02 1.97
N GLN A 27 -10.75 6.98 2.79
CA GLN A 27 -12.08 6.99 3.43
C GLN A 27 -13.26 7.11 2.45
N ASP A 28 -13.02 7.58 1.22
CA ASP A 28 -14.03 7.70 0.17
C ASP A 28 -14.11 6.42 -0.69
N GLY A 29 -13.26 5.42 -0.40
CA GLY A 29 -13.16 4.19 -1.16
C GLY A 29 -12.37 4.35 -2.47
N LYS A 30 -11.66 5.47 -2.67
CA LYS A 30 -10.80 5.67 -3.82
C LYS A 30 -9.50 4.88 -3.64
N GLU A 31 -9.08 4.18 -4.68
CA GLU A 31 -7.80 3.47 -4.69
C GLU A 31 -6.64 4.47 -4.71
N VAL A 32 -5.78 4.41 -3.71
CA VAL A 32 -4.62 5.30 -3.52
C VAL A 32 -3.28 4.57 -3.61
N GLY A 33 -3.31 3.24 -3.71
CA GLY A 33 -2.14 2.40 -3.94
C GLY A 33 -2.53 1.02 -4.48
N PHE A 34 -1.74 0.53 -5.44
CA PHE A 34 -1.85 -0.81 -6.01
C PHE A 34 -0.46 -1.38 -6.23
N PHE A 35 -0.17 -2.52 -5.59
CA PHE A 35 1.13 -3.17 -5.68
C PHE A 35 0.97 -4.64 -6.03
N THR A 36 1.88 -5.11 -6.88
CA THR A 36 2.05 -6.54 -7.13
C THR A 36 3.51 -6.90 -6.93
N TRP A 37 3.75 -7.97 -6.19
CA TRP A 37 5.09 -8.35 -5.80
C TRP A 37 5.16 -9.83 -5.43
N SER A 38 6.37 -10.39 -5.45
CA SER A 38 6.60 -11.78 -5.01
C SER A 38 7.34 -11.76 -3.68
N SER A 39 6.86 -12.52 -2.71
CA SER A 39 7.52 -12.67 -1.42
C SER A 39 8.79 -13.50 -1.55
N VAL A 40 9.75 -13.21 -0.68
CA VAL A 40 10.84 -14.16 -0.39
C VAL A 40 10.39 -15.14 0.70
N PRO A 41 11.05 -16.32 0.84
CA PRO A 41 10.75 -17.23 1.93
C PRO A 41 10.86 -16.51 3.28
N GLU A 42 9.96 -16.85 4.21
CA GLU A 42 9.89 -16.30 5.59
C GLU A 42 9.55 -14.80 5.69
N GLN A 43 9.31 -14.11 4.57
CA GLN A 43 8.91 -12.72 4.61
C GLN A 43 7.53 -12.55 5.24
N ASP A 44 7.45 -11.68 6.25
CA ASP A 44 6.17 -11.26 6.81
C ASP A 44 5.48 -10.30 5.83
N ILE A 45 4.52 -10.85 5.08
CA ILE A 45 3.73 -10.11 4.10
C ILE A 45 2.94 -8.98 4.76
N ASP A 46 2.47 -9.19 5.99
CA ASP A 46 1.61 -8.24 6.69
C ASP A 46 2.41 -7.06 7.18
N ALA A 47 3.64 -7.30 7.64
CA ALA A 47 4.57 -6.24 7.97
C ALA A 47 4.94 -5.37 6.74
N VAL A 48 5.12 -5.98 5.55
CA VAL A 48 5.39 -5.24 4.31
C VAL A 48 4.20 -4.37 3.91
N VAL A 49 2.99 -4.92 3.95
CA VAL A 49 1.75 -4.17 3.64
C VAL A 49 1.58 -3.01 4.62
N ALA A 50 1.82 -3.23 5.93
CA ALA A 50 1.72 -2.19 6.94
C ALA A 50 2.76 -1.07 6.76
N ALA A 51 4.00 -1.41 6.41
CA ALA A 51 5.03 -0.41 6.10
C ALA A 51 4.62 0.47 4.91
N ARG A 52 4.05 -0.13 3.86
CA ARG A 52 3.56 0.64 2.70
C ARG A 52 2.39 1.54 3.00
N VAL A 53 1.51 1.17 3.94
CA VAL A 53 0.44 2.07 4.39
C VAL A 53 1.04 3.38 4.91
N VAL A 54 2.10 3.31 5.73
CA VAL A 54 2.80 4.50 6.24
C VAL A 54 3.41 5.32 5.10
N GLU A 55 4.10 4.67 4.15
CA GLU A 55 4.70 5.36 3.00
C GLU A 55 3.64 6.07 2.12
N ILE A 56 2.49 5.44 1.91
CA ILE A 56 1.38 6.03 1.16
C ILE A 56 0.80 7.23 1.91
N ASP A 57 0.59 7.10 3.22
CA ASP A 57 0.06 8.20 4.04
C ASP A 57 0.99 9.42 4.04
N GLU A 58 2.30 9.20 4.15
CA GLU A 58 3.31 10.27 4.05
C GLU A 58 3.27 10.97 2.68
N ARG A 59 3.19 10.20 1.60
CA ARG A 59 3.08 10.76 0.24
C ARG A 59 1.78 11.55 0.07
N LEU A 60 0.64 11.02 0.53
CA LEU A 60 -0.65 11.70 0.40
C LEU A 60 -0.69 12.99 1.24
N ALA A 61 -0.05 13.01 2.41
CA ALA A 61 0.10 14.21 3.22
C ALA A 61 0.98 15.26 2.51
N ASN A 62 2.06 14.83 1.85
CA ASN A 62 2.90 15.74 1.06
C ASN A 62 2.16 16.30 -0.16
N ASP A 63 1.43 15.46 -0.90
CA ASP A 63 0.62 15.87 -2.05
C ASP A 63 -0.44 16.91 -1.63
N GLU A 64 -1.07 16.72 -0.47
CA GLU A 64 -2.05 17.64 0.10
C GLU A 64 -1.40 18.97 0.53
N PHE A 65 -0.22 18.91 1.15
CA PHE A 65 0.56 20.10 1.50
C PHE A 65 0.98 20.90 0.26
N GLU A 66 1.50 20.25 -0.78
CA GLU A 66 1.89 20.88 -2.04
C GLU A 66 0.69 21.48 -2.77
N ALA A 67 -0.48 20.85 -2.72
CA ALA A 67 -1.70 21.41 -3.30
C ALA A 67 -2.16 22.69 -2.57
N ILE A 68 -1.90 22.81 -1.26
CA ILE A 68 -2.26 23.99 -0.46
C ILE A 68 -1.25 25.12 -0.68
N ILE A 69 0.05 24.82 -0.69
CA ILE A 69 1.11 25.84 -0.75
C ILE A 69 1.52 26.19 -2.19
N GLY A 70 1.52 25.22 -3.11
CA GLY A 70 1.93 25.40 -4.51
C GLY A 70 0.86 25.99 -5.42
N ALA A 71 -0.28 26.43 -4.89
CA ALA A 71 -1.39 27.02 -5.63
C ALA A 71 -1.24 28.55 -5.86
N GLU A 72 -0.01 29.10 -5.78
CA GLU A 72 0.31 30.49 -6.15
C GLU A 72 0.55 30.67 -7.66
#